data_AF-A0A7J4TW66-F1
#
_entry.id   AF-A0A7J4TW66-F1
#
_cell.length_a   1.000
_cell.length_b   1.000
_cell.length_c   1.000
_cell.angle_alpha   90.00
_cell.angle_beta   90.00
_cell.angle_gamma   90.00
#
_symmetry.space_group_name_H-M   'P 1'
#
loop_
_entity.id
_entity.type
_entity.pdbx_description
1 polymer ?
#
loop_
_entity_poly.entity_id
_entity_poly.type
_entity_poly.pdbx_seq_one_letter_code
_entity_poly.pdbx_strand_id
1 'polypeptide(L)'
;IEYELEQEPPFRAGDEVEIKIDKEKRLKLMKLHSAVHLAYFFITEKFGTMKILGSNITPEKSRVDFESAKPLTELNDVETKLNAFLAEHHPIVRTRDEKSPDLLWWQCAQWKMPCGGTHPRNTSEIGKLRLKRVGKGTEKERVEIYLN
;
A
#
# COMPACT_ATOMS: atom_id res chain seq x y z
N ILE A 1 20.84 6.25 -4.55
CA ILE A 1 19.72 7.09 -4.05
C ILE A 1 20.17 8.51 -4.23
N GLU A 2 19.40 9.30 -4.96
CA GLU A 2 19.67 10.72 -5.22
C GLU A 2 18.66 11.54 -4.41
N TYR A 3 19.10 12.70 -3.90
CA TYR A 3 18.24 13.62 -3.14
C TYR A 3 18.19 14.95 -3.88
N GLU A 4 16.98 15.40 -4.19
CA GLU A 4 16.73 16.74 -4.71
C GLU A 4 16.62 17.72 -3.54
N LEU A 5 17.35 18.82 -3.63
CA LEU A 5 17.36 19.88 -2.63
C LEU A 5 16.67 21.11 -3.22
N GLU A 6 15.88 21.80 -2.41
CA GLU A 6 15.17 23.02 -2.82
C GLU A 6 16.11 24.17 -3.19
N GLN A 7 17.36 24.11 -2.71
CA GLN A 7 18.40 25.09 -2.96
C GLN A 7 19.78 24.42 -2.96
N GLU A 8 20.79 25.14 -3.43
CA GLU A 8 22.17 24.69 -3.40
C GLU A 8 22.62 24.42 -1.94
N PRO A 9 23.22 23.25 -1.66
CA PRO A 9 23.59 22.88 -0.31
C PRO A 9 24.78 23.69 0.20
N PRO A 10 24.84 24.03 1.50
CA PRO A 10 25.99 24.69 2.10
C PRO A 10 27.16 23.73 2.41
N PHE A 11 27.11 22.48 1.92
CA PHE A 11 28.08 21.42 2.15
C PHE A 11 28.66 20.92 0.82
N ARG A 12 29.81 20.25 0.89
CA ARG A 12 30.54 19.71 -0.26
C ARG A 12 30.75 18.19 -0.17
N ALA A 13 31.24 17.60 -1.25
CA ALA A 13 31.60 16.20 -1.27
C ALA A 13 32.64 15.88 -0.17
N GLY A 14 32.34 14.87 0.65
CA GLY A 14 33.16 14.45 1.79
C GLY A 14 32.67 14.97 3.14
N ASP A 15 31.76 15.95 3.18
CA ASP A 15 31.19 16.44 4.44
C ASP A 15 30.23 15.40 5.05
N GLU A 16 30.24 15.31 6.38
CA GLU A 16 29.20 14.59 7.11
C GLU A 16 27.92 15.44 7.15
N VAL A 17 26.79 14.80 6.86
CA VAL A 17 25.47 15.45 6.85
C VAL A 17 24.47 14.67 7.68
N GLU A 18 23.55 15.38 8.33
CA GLU A 18 22.42 14.77 9.04
C GLU A 18 21.21 14.67 8.10
N ILE A 19 20.66 13.46 7.93
CA ILE A 19 19.46 13.24 7.11
C ILE A 19 18.25 13.07 8.03
N LYS A 20 17.26 13.95 7.88
CA LYS A 20 15.96 13.85 8.55
C LYS A 20 14.87 13.58 7.54
N ILE A 21 14.04 12.58 7.84
CA ILE A 21 12.85 12.26 7.07
C ILE A 21 11.64 12.75 7.86
N ASP A 22 10.68 13.38 7.18
CA ASP A 22 9.36 13.65 7.74
C ASP A 22 8.70 12.33 8.19
N LYS A 23 8.66 12.14 9.51
CA LYS A 23 8.16 10.92 10.14
C LYS A 23 6.67 10.75 9.92
N GLU A 24 5.89 11.83 9.96
CA GLU A 24 4.44 11.76 9.82
C GLU A 24 4.07 11.34 8.39
N LYS A 25 4.68 12.00 7.39
CA LYS A 25 4.50 11.65 5.98
C LYS A 25 4.93 10.20 5.72
N ARG A 26 6.09 9.78 6.28
CA ARG A 26 6.58 8.41 6.12
C ARG A 26 5.61 7.38 6.71
N LEU A 27 5.07 7.64 7.90
CA LEU A 27 4.11 6.73 8.55
C LEU A 27 2.81 6.62 7.75
N LYS A 28 2.24 7.74 7.27
CA LYS A 28 1.04 7.71 6.41
C LYS A 28 1.25 6.86 5.15
N LEU A 29 2.38 7.07 4.46
CA LEU A 29 2.74 6.30 3.28
C LEU A 29 2.88 4.80 3.57
N MET A 30 3.54 4.42 4.68
CA MET A 30 3.67 3.02 5.09
C MET A 30 2.30 2.38 5.36
N LYS A 31 1.43 3.06 6.12
CA LYS A 31 0.08 2.58 6.42
C LYS A 31 -0.73 2.36 5.14
N LEU A 32 -0.76 3.36 4.25
CA LEU A 32 -1.49 3.29 2.99
C LEU A 32 -0.92 2.26 2.01
N HIS A 33 0.38 1.97 2.08
CA HIS A 33 1.01 0.91 1.28
C HIS A 33 0.55 -0.48 1.74
N SER A 34 0.57 -0.78 3.03
CA SER A 34 -0.01 -2.06 3.51
C SER A 34 -1.51 -2.12 3.28
N ALA A 35 -2.21 -0.99 3.42
CA ALA A 35 -3.64 -0.92 3.18
C ALA A 35 -4.03 -1.30 1.74
N VAL A 36 -3.26 -0.86 0.72
CA VAL A 36 -3.55 -1.24 -0.67
C VAL A 36 -3.29 -2.72 -0.96
N HIS A 37 -2.26 -3.33 -0.34
CA HIS A 37 -2.01 -4.78 -0.46
C HIS A 37 -3.17 -5.58 0.13
N LEU A 38 -3.57 -5.26 1.36
CA LEU A 38 -4.69 -5.95 2.00
C LEU A 38 -5.99 -5.74 1.23
N ALA A 39 -6.30 -4.50 0.83
CA ALA A 39 -7.47 -4.22 0.00
C ALA A 39 -7.45 -5.03 -1.30
N TYR A 40 -6.30 -5.15 -1.97
CA TYR A 40 -6.15 -5.99 -3.17
C TYR A 40 -6.54 -7.45 -2.91
N PHE A 41 -6.08 -8.06 -1.82
CA PHE A 41 -6.42 -9.45 -1.51
C PHE A 41 -7.89 -9.64 -1.19
N PHE A 42 -8.49 -8.78 -0.35
CA PHE A 42 -9.92 -8.88 -0.04
C PHE A 42 -10.82 -8.60 -1.25
N ILE A 43 -10.43 -7.68 -2.13
CA ILE A 43 -11.11 -7.43 -3.41
C ILE A 43 -11.00 -8.68 -4.29
N THR A 44 -9.81 -9.28 -4.39
CA THR A 44 -9.58 -10.50 -5.17
C THR A 44 -10.39 -11.67 -4.64
N GLU A 45 -10.52 -11.83 -3.33
CA GLU A 45 -11.36 -12.88 -2.73
C GLU A 45 -12.84 -12.67 -3.03
N LYS A 46 -13.33 -11.43 -3.08
CA LYS A 46 -14.74 -11.13 -3.38
C LYS A 46 -15.07 -11.20 -4.87
N PHE A 47 -14.25 -10.62 -5.73
CA PHE A 47 -14.57 -10.42 -7.15
C PHE A 47 -13.77 -11.32 -8.10
N GLY A 48 -12.84 -12.12 -7.57
CA GLY A 48 -11.91 -12.91 -8.34
C GLY A 48 -10.65 -12.13 -8.74
N THR A 49 -9.65 -12.87 -9.22
CA THR A 49 -8.38 -12.29 -9.67
C THR A 49 -8.59 -11.43 -10.91
N MET A 50 -8.24 -10.15 -10.79
CA MET A 50 -8.31 -9.18 -11.87
C MET A 50 -6.92 -8.64 -12.19
N LYS A 51 -6.71 -8.23 -13.43
CA LYS A 51 -5.46 -7.63 -13.85
C LYS A 51 -5.32 -6.23 -13.24
N ILE A 52 -4.22 -5.99 -12.54
CA ILE A 52 -3.86 -4.65 -12.05
C ILE A 52 -3.36 -3.82 -13.24
N LEU A 53 -4.00 -2.68 -13.46
CA LEU A 53 -3.60 -1.69 -14.47
C LEU A 53 -2.63 -0.66 -13.90
N GLY A 54 -2.69 -0.43 -12.60
CA GLY A 54 -1.81 0.51 -11.91
C GLY A 54 -2.11 0.64 -10.43
N SER A 55 -1.15 1.20 -9.69
CA SER A 55 -1.28 1.53 -8.28
C SER A 55 -0.56 2.85 -8.01
N ASN A 56 -1.05 3.61 -7.03
CA ASN A 56 -0.38 4.83 -6.58
C ASN A 56 -0.69 5.06 -5.10
N ILE A 57 0.29 5.60 -4.38
CA ILE A 57 0.21 5.88 -2.95
C ILE A 57 0.66 7.32 -2.73
N THR A 58 -0.20 8.12 -2.11
CA THR A 58 0.10 9.48 -1.64
C THR A 58 -0.10 9.52 -0.12
N PRO A 59 0.30 10.60 0.57
CA PRO A 59 0.05 10.74 2.01
C PRO A 59 -1.44 10.80 2.38
N GLU A 60 -2.32 11.14 1.43
CA GLU A 60 -3.76 11.30 1.64
C GLU A 60 -4.55 10.00 1.37
N LYS A 61 -4.11 9.20 0.38
CA LYS A 61 -4.78 7.96 -0.02
C LYS A 61 -3.88 7.04 -0.83
N SER A 62 -4.24 5.77 -0.91
CA SER A 62 -3.73 4.86 -1.94
C SER A 62 -4.84 4.48 -2.92
N ARG A 63 -4.45 3.98 -4.08
CA ARG A 63 -5.39 3.49 -5.08
C ARG A 63 -4.84 2.26 -5.79
N VAL A 64 -5.74 1.42 -6.24
CA VAL A 64 -5.47 0.33 -7.17
C VAL A 64 -6.49 0.38 -8.31
N ASP A 65 -5.99 0.21 -9.53
CA ASP A 65 -6.76 0.21 -10.76
C ASP A 65 -6.83 -1.22 -11.32
N PHE A 66 -8.02 -1.68 -11.65
CA PHE A 66 -8.30 -3.01 -12.17
C PHE A 66 -8.90 -2.95 -13.57
N GLU A 67 -8.55 -3.92 -14.41
CA GLU A 67 -9.30 -4.27 -15.60
C GLU A 67 -10.47 -5.16 -15.17
N SER A 68 -11.70 -4.67 -15.32
CA SER A 68 -12.90 -5.39 -14.93
C SER A 68 -14.06 -5.04 -15.85
N ALA A 69 -14.66 -6.05 -16.47
CA ALA A 69 -15.88 -5.90 -17.27
C ALA A 69 -17.13 -5.64 -16.41
N LYS A 70 -17.06 -5.96 -15.10
CA LYS A 70 -18.15 -5.75 -14.15
C LYS A 70 -17.79 -4.65 -13.14
N PRO A 71 -18.74 -3.78 -12.78
CA PRO A 71 -18.55 -2.84 -11.69
C PRO A 71 -18.20 -3.56 -10.38
N LEU A 72 -17.23 -3.03 -9.62
CA LEU A 72 -16.91 -3.50 -8.27
C LEU A 72 -17.95 -2.98 -7.26
N THR A 73 -19.20 -3.41 -7.42
CA THR A 73 -20.28 -3.09 -6.49
C THR A 73 -20.06 -3.74 -5.13
N GLU A 74 -20.69 -3.22 -4.07
CA GLU A 74 -20.63 -3.83 -2.73
C GLU A 74 -19.23 -3.85 -2.08
N LEU A 75 -18.44 -2.80 -2.29
CA LEU A 75 -17.17 -2.60 -1.56
C LEU A 75 -17.36 -2.44 -0.05
N ASN A 76 -18.56 -2.12 0.43
CA ASN A 76 -18.82 -2.00 1.87
C ASN A 76 -18.57 -3.32 2.62
N ASP A 77 -18.85 -4.47 2.00
CA ASP A 77 -18.55 -5.77 2.61
C ASP A 77 -17.04 -6.02 2.69
N VAL A 78 -16.32 -5.63 1.64
CA VAL A 78 -14.86 -5.69 1.58
C VAL A 78 -14.26 -4.81 2.67
N GLU A 79 -14.74 -3.57 2.79
CA GLU A 79 -14.33 -2.62 3.82
C GLU A 79 -14.60 -3.18 5.22
N THR A 80 -15.78 -3.77 5.46
CA THR A 80 -16.15 -4.34 6.76
C THR A 80 -15.24 -5.50 7.13
N LYS A 81 -15.03 -6.46 6.22
CA LYS A 81 -14.16 -7.62 6.45
C LYS A 81 -12.70 -7.22 6.62
N LEU A 82 -12.22 -6.27 5.81
CA LEU A 82 -10.87 -5.76 5.92
C LEU A 82 -10.66 -5.07 7.28
N ASN A 83 -11.58 -4.20 7.71
CA ASN A 83 -11.45 -3.55 9.03
C ASN A 83 -11.55 -4.55 10.19
N ALA A 84 -12.36 -5.59 10.09
CA ALA A 84 -12.38 -6.67 11.07
C ALA A 84 -11.03 -7.39 11.15
N PHE A 85 -10.45 -7.75 10.00
CA PHE A 85 -9.12 -8.35 9.92
C PHE A 85 -8.03 -7.45 10.50
N LEU A 86 -8.08 -6.14 10.25
CA LEU A 86 -7.11 -5.20 10.82
C LEU A 86 -7.13 -5.23 12.35
N ALA A 87 -8.31 -5.37 12.97
CA ALA A 87 -8.52 -5.45 14.41
C ALA A 87 -8.01 -6.76 15.04
N GLU A 88 -7.68 -7.77 14.23
CA GLU A 88 -7.05 -9.01 14.69
C GLU A 88 -5.52 -8.89 14.88
N HIS A 89 -4.93 -7.75 14.49
CA HIS A 89 -3.53 -7.40 14.78
C HIS A 89 -2.51 -8.41 14.21
N HIS A 90 -2.67 -8.79 12.95
CA HIS A 90 -1.76 -9.71 12.27
C HIS A 90 -0.37 -9.09 12.04
N PRO A 91 0.72 -9.87 12.19
CA PRO A 91 2.05 -9.41 11.85
C PRO A 91 2.19 -9.18 10.34
N ILE A 92 2.98 -8.18 9.99
CA ILE A 92 3.41 -7.87 8.63
C ILE A 92 4.92 -8.10 8.56
N VAL A 93 5.32 -9.08 7.77
CA VAL A 93 6.70 -9.54 7.70
C VAL A 93 7.26 -9.22 6.31
N ARG A 94 8.52 -8.76 6.29
CA ARG A 94 9.29 -8.58 5.06
C ARG A 94 10.49 -9.49 5.07
N THR A 95 10.64 -10.30 4.04
CA THR A 95 11.79 -11.21 3.88
C THR A 95 12.42 -11.04 2.51
N ARG A 96 13.71 -11.37 2.39
CA ARG A 96 14.37 -11.50 1.08
C ARG A 96 14.05 -12.86 0.51
N ASP A 97 13.94 -12.93 -0.81
CA ASP A 97 13.87 -14.21 -1.50
C ASP A 97 15.20 -14.97 -1.36
N GLU A 98 15.11 -16.29 -1.22
CA GLU A 98 16.28 -17.16 -1.04
C GLU A 98 17.13 -17.25 -2.30
N LYS A 99 16.50 -17.22 -3.48
CA LYS A 99 17.18 -17.39 -4.78
C LYS A 99 17.53 -16.04 -5.41
N SER A 100 16.83 -14.98 -5.04
CA SER A 100 17.02 -13.64 -5.60
C SER A 100 17.02 -12.59 -4.49
N PRO A 101 18.19 -12.30 -3.86
CA PRO A 101 18.27 -11.41 -2.70
C PRO A 101 17.72 -9.98 -2.91
N ASP A 102 17.63 -9.54 -4.16
CA ASP A 102 17.05 -8.26 -4.56
C ASP A 102 15.51 -8.24 -4.53
N LEU A 103 14.88 -9.41 -4.52
CA LEU A 103 13.45 -9.56 -4.38
C LEU A 103 13.07 -9.57 -2.90
N LEU A 104 12.18 -8.65 -2.53
CA LEU A 104 11.61 -8.57 -1.20
C LEU A 104 10.16 -9.06 -1.24
N TRP A 105 9.85 -9.98 -0.34
CA TRP A 105 8.50 -10.45 -0.09
C TRP A 105 7.87 -9.62 1.01
N TRP A 106 6.63 -9.19 0.79
CA TRP A 106 5.72 -8.74 1.82
C TRP A 106 4.75 -9.88 2.14
N GLN A 107 4.53 -10.15 3.42
CA GLN A 107 3.61 -11.19 3.88
C GLN A 107 2.79 -10.72 5.08
N CYS A 108 1.49 -11.04 5.08
CA CYS A 108 0.59 -10.84 6.20
C CYS A 108 -0.45 -11.97 6.21
N ALA A 109 -0.56 -12.69 7.33
CA ALA A 109 -1.35 -13.92 7.43
C ALA A 109 -1.04 -14.89 6.27
N GLN A 110 -2.05 -15.33 5.52
CA GLN A 110 -1.91 -16.23 4.37
C GLN A 110 -1.42 -15.55 3.09
N TRP A 111 -1.44 -14.21 3.03
CA TRP A 111 -1.16 -13.49 1.80
C TRP A 111 0.32 -13.09 1.70
N LYS A 112 0.88 -13.25 0.51
CA LYS A 112 2.27 -12.96 0.20
C LYS A 112 2.39 -12.39 -1.22
N MET A 113 3.18 -11.34 -1.39
CA MET A 113 3.45 -10.75 -2.71
C MET A 113 4.81 -10.04 -2.77
N PRO A 114 5.43 -9.91 -3.95
CA PRO A 114 6.68 -9.19 -4.08
C PRO A 114 6.45 -7.69 -3.85
N CYS A 115 7.18 -7.08 -2.91
CA CYS A 115 7.12 -5.66 -2.66
C CYS A 115 8.40 -5.12 -1.99
N GLY A 116 9.04 -4.15 -2.65
CA GLY A 116 10.21 -3.44 -2.12
C GLY A 116 9.89 -2.24 -1.20
N GLY A 117 8.62 -1.87 -1.06
CA GLY A 117 8.19 -0.69 -0.31
C GLY A 117 8.34 -0.82 1.20
N THR A 118 8.13 0.28 1.92
CA THR A 118 8.13 0.25 3.40
C THR A 118 6.73 0.08 3.97
N HIS A 119 6.63 -0.71 5.03
CA HIS A 119 5.37 -1.14 5.63
C HIS A 119 5.46 -1.08 7.16
N PRO A 120 4.33 -0.93 7.88
CA PRO A 120 4.26 -1.18 9.31
C PRO A 120 4.56 -2.65 9.60
N ARG A 121 4.81 -2.99 10.86
CA ARG A 121 5.12 -4.35 11.30
C ARG A 121 3.88 -5.13 11.73
N ASN A 122 2.76 -4.45 11.94
CA ASN A 122 1.50 -5.07 12.34
C ASN A 122 0.29 -4.34 11.74
N THR A 123 -0.81 -5.05 11.50
CA THR A 123 -2.05 -4.45 10.97
C THR A 123 -2.68 -3.42 11.91
N SER A 124 -2.47 -3.54 13.23
CA SER A 124 -2.92 -2.56 14.23
C SER A 124 -2.39 -1.15 13.99
N GLU A 125 -1.21 -1.02 13.35
CA GLU A 125 -0.60 0.28 13.06
C GLU A 125 -1.28 1.01 11.90
N ILE A 126 -2.04 0.30 11.05
CA ILE A 126 -2.68 0.86 9.86
C ILE A 126 -3.83 1.81 10.26
N GLY A 127 -4.61 1.42 11.28
CA GLY A 127 -5.85 2.11 11.65
C GLY A 127 -7.03 1.69 10.77
N LYS A 128 -8.20 2.30 10.99
CA LYS A 128 -9.40 2.01 10.21
C LYS A 128 -9.25 2.51 8.78
N LEU A 129 -9.86 1.79 7.85
CA LEU A 129 -9.82 2.10 6.43
C LEU A 129 -11.20 2.42 5.88
N ARG A 130 -11.24 3.30 4.89
CA ARG A 130 -12.41 3.52 4.04
C ARG A 130 -12.06 3.27 2.58
N LEU A 131 -12.90 2.51 1.89
CA LEU A 131 -12.78 2.18 0.48
C LEU A 131 -13.78 3.03 -0.32
N LYS A 132 -13.35 3.49 -1.49
CA LYS A 132 -14.21 4.23 -2.42
C LYS A 132 -14.00 3.71 -3.83
N ARG A 133 -15.08 3.22 -4.45
CA ARG A 133 -15.10 2.96 -5.89
C ARG A 133 -15.10 4.29 -6.64
N VAL A 134 -14.24 4.40 -7.64
CA VAL A 134 -14.20 5.48 -8.61
C VAL A 134 -14.24 4.84 -9.99
N GLY A 135 -15.40 4.81 -10.64
CA GLY A 135 -15.50 4.27 -12.00
C GLY A 135 -14.61 5.06 -12.96
N LYS A 136 -13.85 4.38 -13.83
CA LYS A 136 -12.89 5.00 -14.76
C LYS A 136 -13.18 4.73 -16.25
N GLY A 137 -14.29 4.08 -16.57
CA GLY A 137 -14.69 3.75 -17.94
C GLY A 137 -15.50 2.47 -17.97
N THR A 138 -15.75 1.93 -19.17
CA THR A 138 -16.55 0.71 -19.39
C THR A 138 -15.89 -0.55 -18.83
N GLU A 139 -14.55 -0.63 -18.80
CA GLU A 139 -13.81 -1.84 -18.37
C GLU A 139 -12.68 -1.53 -17.37
N LYS A 140 -12.74 -0.36 -16.72
CA LYS A 140 -11.71 0.10 -15.79
C LYS A 140 -12.33 0.54 -14.48
N GLU A 141 -11.90 -0.11 -13.41
CA GLU A 141 -12.38 0.14 -12.06
C GLU A 141 -11.24 0.63 -11.18
N ARG A 142 -11.46 1.71 -10.45
CA ARG A 142 -10.52 2.20 -9.44
C ARG A 142 -11.11 2.03 -8.06
N VAL A 143 -10.31 1.52 -7.15
CA VAL A 143 -10.61 1.58 -5.72
C VAL A 143 -9.60 2.49 -5.06
N GLU A 144 -10.08 3.52 -4.38
CA GLU A 144 -9.29 4.40 -3.52
C GLU A 144 -9.45 3.96 -2.07
N ILE A 145 -8.34 3.96 -1.32
CA ILE A 145 -8.24 3.55 0.07
C ILE A 145 -7.76 4.75 0.89
N TYR A 146 -8.48 5.05 1.96
CA TYR A 146 -8.24 6.17 2.85
C TYR A 146 -7.99 5.66 4.27
N LEU A 147 -7.12 6.34 5.01
CA LEU A 147 -7.02 6.18 6.46
C LEU A 147 -8.15 6.99 7.12
N ASN A 148 -8.82 6.40 8.11
CA ASN A 148 -9.83 7.07 8.95
C ASN A 148 -9.25 7.45 10.31
#